data_AF-A0A7Z9C7P0-F1
#
_entry.id   AF-A0A7Z9C7P0-F1
#
_cell.length_a   1.000
_cell.length_b   1.000
_cell.length_c   1.000
_cell.angle_alpha   90.00
_cell.angle_beta   90.00
_cell.angle_gamma   90.00
#
_symmetry.space_group_name_H-M   'P 1'
#
loop_
_entity.id
_entity.type
_entity.pdbx_description
1 polymer ?
#
loop_
_entity_poly.entity_id
_entity_poly.type
_entity_poly.pdbx_seq_one_letter_code
_entity_poly.pdbx_strand_id
1 'polypeptide(L)'
;MVQHFDIAAPISKLPDGTIKQRNPFSGTQVWTVPGRADRPLRLDAVESGPLSGEPGKYCAFCADRVLETPPEKSRIDAQGNITRNVPVDVLADPWEFRRIPNLFEIVPYSYWTENYGYTMPSAAREHMERYVADPAGRAHVLSVQRQKALASKMPEETWNELSEREKLDLAEPFFGGGHDLIVAHDHYLPGATDRSQRFSSGTMTPEQHYAYMKITADAMAQLYAQNRYVKYVQVFQNWLKPAGASFDHLHKQLVSIDSRSVNQQYEVPRIRENPNIFNEYGPDYAGYQNLVIAENEHAVAYAGFGHRYPTLEVWSRSEAQQPFDLSEAEFRDVSDLVHAMHAATGPDVPTNEEWYAKSIDMDVPAPWRVLIKWRVSTLAGFEGGTKIYVNTIDPWSLRDRVVPVLLELRAEGKLAPGISIATECTCEVNSLRYARGYVA
;
A
#
# COMPACT_ATOMS: atom_id res chain seq x y z
N MET A 1 35.72 15.30 14.05
CA MET A 1 34.93 16.53 14.26
C MET A 1 33.47 16.08 14.29
N VAL A 2 32.97 15.79 15.49
CA VAL A 2 31.65 15.16 15.68
C VAL A 2 30.60 16.23 15.46
N GLN A 3 29.85 16.18 14.36
CA GLN A 3 28.63 16.99 14.22
C GLN A 3 27.59 16.40 15.18
N HIS A 4 27.40 17.03 16.33
CA HIS A 4 26.19 16.85 17.11
C HIS A 4 25.03 17.39 16.27
N PHE A 5 24.20 16.52 15.71
CA PHE A 5 22.90 16.93 15.23
C PHE A 5 21.96 16.98 16.44
N ASP A 6 21.90 18.13 17.12
CA ASP A 6 20.67 18.53 17.81
C ASP A 6 19.58 18.59 16.72
N ILE A 7 18.80 17.53 16.57
CA ILE A 7 17.70 17.52 15.61
C ILE A 7 16.67 18.53 16.13
N ALA A 8 16.61 19.69 15.46
CA ALA A 8 15.60 20.70 15.72
C ALA A 8 14.20 20.07 15.74
N ALA A 9 13.32 20.57 16.63
CA ALA A 9 11.98 20.02 16.83
C ALA A 9 11.26 19.79 15.48
N PRO A 10 10.70 18.57 15.23
CA PRO A 10 10.04 18.24 13.98
C PRO A 10 8.96 19.22 13.54
N ILE A 11 8.28 19.88 14.49
CA ILE A 11 7.30 20.93 14.21
C ILE A 11 7.66 22.21 14.98
N SER A 12 7.52 23.36 14.33
CA SER A 12 7.71 24.69 14.91
C SER A 12 6.59 25.63 14.46
N LYS A 13 5.94 26.30 15.42
CA LYS A 13 4.91 27.32 15.15
C LYS A 13 5.51 28.72 15.28
N LEU A 14 5.40 29.50 14.22
CA LEU A 14 5.89 30.88 14.17
C LEU A 14 4.84 31.88 14.67
N PRO A 15 5.24 33.11 15.07
CA PRO A 15 4.31 34.12 15.59
C PRO A 15 3.20 34.53 14.62
N ASP A 16 3.45 34.45 13.32
CA ASP A 16 2.47 34.73 12.27
C ASP A 16 1.44 33.61 12.09
N GLY A 17 1.60 32.48 12.79
CA GLY A 17 0.79 31.28 12.67
C GLY A 17 1.33 30.24 11.68
N THR A 18 2.43 30.52 10.97
CA THR A 18 3.06 29.55 10.06
C THR A 18 3.59 28.36 10.84
N ILE A 19 3.23 27.16 10.39
CA ILE A 19 3.75 25.90 10.93
C ILE A 19 4.82 25.40 9.98
N LYS A 20 6.05 25.26 10.48
CA LYS A 20 7.17 24.62 9.76
C LYS A 20 7.37 23.22 10.31
N GLN A 21 7.49 22.26 9.41
CA GLN A 21 7.68 20.86 9.73
C GLN A 21 8.93 20.35 9.02
N ARG A 22 9.67 19.46 9.69
CA ARG A 22 10.78 18.71 9.11
C ARG A 22 10.63 17.25 9.48
N ASN A 23 10.54 16.38 8.49
CA ASN A 23 10.48 14.95 8.74
C ASN A 23 11.82 14.48 9.34
N PRO A 24 11.79 13.85 10.52
CA PRO A 24 13.02 13.44 11.23
C PRO A 24 13.78 12.33 10.49
N PHE A 25 13.08 11.51 9.70
CA PHE A 25 13.63 10.35 9.00
C PHE A 25 14.13 10.69 7.60
N SER A 26 13.36 11.47 6.82
CA SER A 26 13.70 11.82 5.44
C SER A 26 14.30 13.22 5.26
N GLY A 27 14.21 14.08 6.28
CA GLY A 27 14.63 15.48 6.19
C GLY A 27 13.69 16.37 5.35
N THR A 28 12.57 15.83 4.87
CA THR A 28 11.57 16.54 4.06
C THR A 28 11.04 17.76 4.81
N GLN A 29 10.99 18.92 4.15
CA GLN A 29 10.50 20.17 4.75
C GLN A 29 9.12 20.53 4.22
N VAL A 30 8.23 20.93 5.13
CA VAL A 30 6.83 21.22 4.81
C VAL A 30 6.33 22.41 5.60
N TRP A 31 5.68 23.36 4.94
CA TRP A 31 5.14 24.56 5.57
C TRP A 31 3.62 24.59 5.43
N THR A 32 2.93 24.97 6.50
CA THR A 32 1.51 25.32 6.48
C THR A 32 1.40 26.80 6.83
N VAL A 33 1.00 27.62 5.86
CA VAL A 33 0.97 29.08 5.98
C VAL A 33 -0.49 29.56 6.17
N PRO A 34 -0.79 30.42 7.16
CA PRO A 34 -2.12 31.00 7.35
C PRO A 34 -2.65 31.66 6.07
N GLY A 35 -3.98 31.60 5.85
CA GLY A 35 -4.62 32.09 4.64
C GLY A 35 -4.53 31.16 3.42
N ARG A 36 -3.59 30.19 3.39
CA ARG A 36 -3.63 29.07 2.43
C ARG A 36 -4.59 27.96 2.87
N ALA A 37 -4.73 27.77 4.19
CA ALA A 37 -5.61 26.78 4.81
C ALA A 37 -7.12 27.08 4.62
N ASP A 38 -7.49 28.36 4.42
CA ASP A 38 -8.89 28.79 4.22
C ASP A 38 -9.44 28.41 2.84
N ARG A 39 -8.60 27.89 1.94
CA ARG A 39 -9.09 27.31 0.68
C ARG A 39 -9.79 25.99 1.00
N PRO A 40 -11.06 25.82 0.60
CA PRO A 40 -11.73 24.53 0.74
C PRO A 40 -10.88 23.42 0.13
N LEU A 41 -10.89 22.23 0.76
CA LEU A 41 -10.38 21.02 0.13
C LEU A 41 -11.08 20.89 -1.23
N ARG A 42 -10.38 21.24 -2.31
CA ARG A 42 -10.82 20.91 -3.65
C ARG A 42 -10.53 19.44 -3.86
N LEU A 43 -11.39 18.60 -3.28
CA LEU A 43 -11.63 17.30 -3.86
C LEU A 43 -12.18 17.59 -5.25
N ASP A 44 -11.53 17.06 -6.30
CA ASP A 44 -12.15 17.04 -7.62
C ASP A 44 -13.57 16.50 -7.45
N ALA A 45 -14.54 17.06 -8.17
CA ALA A 45 -15.94 16.66 -8.02
C ALA A 45 -16.02 15.13 -8.06
N VAL A 46 -16.55 14.53 -7.00
CA VAL A 46 -16.73 13.09 -6.89
C VAL A 46 -17.46 12.65 -8.16
N GLU A 47 -16.82 11.78 -8.96
CA GLU A 47 -17.52 11.25 -10.12
C GLU A 47 -18.77 10.54 -9.61
N SER A 48 -19.91 11.07 -10.03
CA SER A 48 -21.25 10.68 -9.63
C SER A 48 -22.11 10.60 -10.87
N GLY A 49 -23.22 9.89 -10.76
CA GLY A 49 -24.08 9.54 -11.88
C GLY A 49 -24.34 8.04 -11.96
N PRO A 50 -25.38 7.63 -12.70
CA PRO A 50 -25.81 6.25 -12.77
C PRO A 50 -24.69 5.34 -13.28
N LEU A 51 -24.62 4.13 -12.72
CA LEU A 51 -23.75 3.08 -13.25
C LEU A 51 -24.20 2.70 -14.67
N SER A 52 -23.23 2.53 -15.57
CA SER A 52 -23.45 1.99 -16.91
C SER A 52 -22.75 0.65 -17.06
N GLY A 53 -23.37 -0.29 -17.79
CA GLY A 53 -22.87 -1.65 -17.97
C GLY A 53 -23.44 -2.66 -16.98
N GLU A 54 -23.08 -3.92 -17.18
CA GLU A 54 -23.52 -5.03 -16.32
C GLU A 54 -22.70 -5.04 -15.01
N PRO A 55 -23.37 -5.23 -13.84
CA PRO A 55 -22.68 -5.52 -12.59
C PRO A 55 -21.64 -6.64 -12.77
N GLY A 56 -20.45 -6.46 -12.20
CA GLY A 56 -19.37 -7.44 -12.34
C GLY A 56 -18.55 -7.32 -13.64
N LYS A 57 -18.86 -6.37 -14.54
CA LYS A 57 -18.15 -6.22 -15.84
C LYS A 57 -17.63 -4.81 -16.16
N TYR A 58 -17.62 -3.91 -15.18
CA TYR A 58 -17.25 -2.51 -15.37
C TYR A 58 -15.80 -2.29 -15.87
N CYS A 59 -14.87 -3.15 -15.47
CA CYS A 59 -13.49 -3.14 -15.96
C CYS A 59 -12.87 -4.55 -15.95
N ALA A 60 -11.66 -4.70 -16.48
CA ALA A 60 -10.96 -5.98 -16.58
C ALA A 60 -10.71 -6.66 -15.21
N PHE A 61 -10.73 -5.92 -14.11
CA PHE A 61 -10.51 -6.45 -12.75
C PHE A 61 -11.77 -7.02 -12.10
N CYS A 62 -12.96 -6.77 -12.66
CA CYS A 62 -14.21 -7.22 -12.09
C CYS A 62 -14.39 -8.74 -12.18
N ALA A 63 -15.19 -9.29 -11.26
CA ALA A 63 -15.34 -10.72 -11.03
C ALA A 63 -15.76 -11.55 -12.26
N ASP A 64 -16.58 -10.99 -13.15
CA ASP A 64 -17.03 -11.70 -14.36
C ASP A 64 -16.03 -11.59 -15.53
N ARG A 65 -14.89 -10.92 -15.32
CA ARG A 65 -13.85 -10.67 -16.33
C ARG A 65 -12.48 -11.21 -15.90
N VAL A 66 -12.48 -12.21 -15.01
CA VAL A 66 -11.28 -12.89 -14.48
C VAL A 66 -10.28 -13.33 -15.57
N LEU A 67 -10.77 -13.74 -16.75
CA LEU A 67 -9.96 -14.20 -17.88
C LEU A 67 -9.34 -13.06 -18.72
N GLU A 68 -9.55 -11.80 -18.33
CA GLU A 68 -8.91 -10.62 -18.95
C GLU A 68 -7.70 -10.12 -18.16
N THR A 69 -7.42 -10.73 -17.02
CA THR A 69 -6.24 -10.47 -16.20
C THR A 69 -5.27 -11.64 -16.30
N PRO A 70 -3.94 -11.45 -16.11
CA PRO A 70 -3.01 -12.57 -16.08
C PRO A 70 -3.43 -13.66 -15.09
N PRO A 71 -3.01 -14.92 -15.32
CA PRO A 71 -3.25 -16.02 -14.38
C PRO A 71 -2.89 -15.62 -12.96
N GLU A 72 -3.85 -15.79 -12.06
CA GLU A 72 -3.66 -15.49 -10.66
C GLU A 72 -2.66 -16.43 -10.00
N LYS A 73 -1.75 -15.84 -9.22
CA LYS A 73 -0.75 -16.56 -8.43
C LYS A 73 -1.35 -17.08 -7.13
N SER A 74 -2.27 -16.33 -6.53
CA SER A 74 -3.00 -16.74 -5.34
C SER A 74 -4.34 -16.00 -5.21
N ARG A 75 -5.23 -16.51 -4.35
CA ARG A 75 -6.48 -15.86 -3.95
C ARG A 75 -6.75 -16.10 -2.47
N ILE A 76 -7.65 -15.30 -1.89
CA ILE A 76 -8.17 -15.49 -0.54
C ILE A 76 -9.70 -15.49 -0.57
N ASP A 77 -10.31 -16.44 0.14
CA ASP A 77 -11.76 -16.52 0.30
C ASP A 77 -12.26 -15.70 1.51
N ALA A 78 -13.59 -15.63 1.67
CA ALA A 78 -14.23 -14.92 2.79
C ALA A 78 -13.93 -15.53 4.17
N GLN A 79 -13.45 -16.78 4.21
CA GLN A 79 -13.02 -17.48 5.42
C GLN A 79 -11.54 -17.20 5.74
N GLY A 80 -10.84 -16.46 4.88
CA GLY A 80 -9.45 -16.09 5.05
C GLY A 80 -8.45 -17.19 4.66
N ASN A 81 -8.89 -18.20 3.90
CA ASN A 81 -8.03 -19.26 3.37
C ASN A 81 -7.33 -18.76 2.09
N ILE A 82 -6.01 -18.91 2.03
CA ILE A 82 -5.23 -18.54 0.84
C ILE A 82 -4.97 -19.78 -0.01
N THR A 83 -5.45 -19.77 -1.25
CA THR A 83 -5.08 -20.76 -2.28
C THR A 83 -3.94 -20.19 -3.12
N ARG A 84 -2.82 -20.90 -3.20
CA ARG A 84 -1.64 -20.52 -4.00
C ARG A 84 -1.52 -21.41 -5.24
N ASN A 85 -0.80 -20.95 -6.27
CA ASN A 85 -0.60 -21.65 -7.54
C ASN A 85 -1.93 -22.08 -8.16
N VAL A 86 -2.84 -21.10 -8.26
CA VAL A 86 -4.25 -21.33 -8.57
C VAL A 86 -4.39 -21.94 -9.98
N PRO A 87 -5.03 -23.12 -10.10
CA PRO A 87 -5.33 -23.73 -11.40
C PRO A 87 -6.50 -23.03 -12.10
N VAL A 88 -6.69 -23.32 -13.38
CA VAL A 88 -7.74 -22.68 -14.20
C VAL A 88 -9.16 -23.12 -13.84
N ASP A 89 -9.34 -24.34 -13.33
CA ASP A 89 -10.64 -24.94 -13.00
C ASP A 89 -11.31 -24.32 -11.76
N VAL A 90 -10.51 -23.76 -10.84
CA VAL A 90 -11.03 -23.01 -9.68
C VAL A 90 -11.28 -21.52 -10.00
N LEU A 91 -11.10 -21.11 -11.26
CA LEU A 91 -11.62 -19.89 -11.92
C LEU A 91 -12.86 -19.29 -11.23
N ALA A 92 -13.88 -20.12 -11.14
CA ALA A 92 -15.23 -19.75 -10.73
C ALA A 92 -15.49 -19.87 -9.22
N ASP A 93 -14.56 -20.44 -8.45
CA ASP A 93 -14.74 -20.59 -7.00
C ASP A 93 -14.80 -19.22 -6.33
N PRO A 94 -15.58 -19.05 -5.23
CA PRO A 94 -15.67 -17.77 -4.53
C PRO A 94 -14.32 -17.24 -4.06
N TRP A 95 -14.13 -15.92 -4.13
CA TRP A 95 -12.92 -15.22 -3.68
C TRP A 95 -13.25 -13.79 -3.28
N GLU A 96 -12.50 -13.24 -2.31
CA GLU A 96 -12.60 -11.83 -1.90
C GLU A 96 -11.51 -10.98 -2.57
N PHE A 97 -10.28 -11.52 -2.62
CA PHE A 97 -9.15 -10.86 -3.28
C PHE A 97 -8.30 -11.86 -4.06
N ARG A 98 -7.69 -11.38 -5.14
CA ARG A 98 -6.77 -12.16 -5.98
C ARG A 98 -5.45 -11.45 -6.16
N ARG A 99 -4.37 -12.23 -6.13
CA ARG A 99 -3.03 -11.82 -6.52
C ARG A 99 -2.82 -12.18 -7.98
N ILE A 100 -2.70 -11.16 -8.84
CA ILE A 100 -2.39 -11.33 -10.26
C ILE A 100 -1.06 -10.62 -10.60
N PRO A 101 -0.30 -11.09 -11.59
CA PRO A 101 0.81 -10.34 -12.16
C PRO A 101 0.37 -9.00 -12.74
N ASN A 102 1.23 -7.99 -12.65
CA ASN A 102 1.05 -6.76 -13.41
C ASN A 102 1.48 -6.97 -14.87
N LEU A 103 0.62 -6.60 -15.82
CA LEU A 103 0.92 -6.68 -17.26
C LEU A 103 2.11 -5.81 -17.66
N PHE A 104 2.28 -4.66 -17.02
CA PHE A 104 3.31 -3.66 -17.30
C PHE A 104 4.19 -3.49 -16.05
N GLU A 105 5.11 -4.41 -15.87
CA GLU A 105 6.03 -4.45 -14.75
C GLU A 105 6.88 -3.16 -14.65
N ILE A 106 7.08 -2.65 -13.44
CA ILE A 106 7.99 -1.50 -13.20
C ILE A 106 9.44 -1.97 -13.33
N VAL A 107 9.75 -3.12 -12.73
CA VAL A 107 11.00 -3.84 -12.91
C VAL A 107 10.65 -5.14 -13.64
N PRO A 108 10.86 -5.21 -14.96
CA PRO A 108 10.39 -6.34 -15.76
C PRO A 108 11.13 -7.63 -15.43
N TYR A 109 10.50 -8.77 -15.66
CA TYR A 109 11.13 -10.08 -15.51
C TYR A 109 12.49 -10.18 -16.23
N SER A 110 12.61 -9.59 -17.44
CA SER A 110 13.86 -9.55 -18.21
C SER A 110 15.00 -8.83 -17.49
N TYR A 111 14.69 -7.82 -16.66
CA TYR A 111 15.69 -7.14 -15.84
C TYR A 111 16.41 -8.14 -14.92
N TRP A 112 15.66 -9.06 -14.33
CA TRP A 112 16.20 -10.07 -13.44
C TRP A 112 16.95 -11.17 -14.21
N THR A 113 16.38 -11.67 -15.30
CA THR A 113 17.00 -12.75 -16.07
C THR A 113 18.31 -12.29 -16.73
N GLU A 114 18.34 -11.08 -17.31
CA GLU A 114 19.50 -10.57 -18.05
C GLU A 114 20.62 -10.07 -17.13
N ASN A 115 20.29 -9.38 -16.03
CA ASN A 115 21.33 -8.76 -15.18
C ASN A 115 21.79 -9.67 -14.02
N TYR A 116 20.93 -10.60 -13.59
CA TYR A 116 21.20 -11.45 -12.42
C TYR A 116 21.24 -12.94 -12.73
N GLY A 117 20.98 -13.33 -13.99
CA GLY A 117 20.83 -14.74 -14.36
C GLY A 117 19.69 -15.42 -13.59
N TYR A 118 18.69 -14.64 -13.17
CA TYR A 118 17.54 -15.18 -12.44
C TYR A 118 16.79 -16.18 -13.32
N THR A 119 16.38 -17.28 -12.72
CA THR A 119 15.52 -18.28 -13.33
C THR A 119 14.30 -18.49 -12.45
N MET A 120 13.13 -18.61 -13.08
CA MET A 120 11.89 -18.88 -12.36
C MET A 120 12.03 -20.13 -11.48
N PRO A 121 11.66 -20.08 -10.18
CA PRO A 121 11.70 -21.23 -9.28
C PRO A 121 10.85 -22.40 -9.78
N SER A 122 11.20 -23.62 -9.38
CA SER A 122 10.52 -24.85 -9.83
C SER A 122 9.01 -24.82 -9.57
N ALA A 123 8.58 -24.35 -8.39
CA ALA A 123 7.16 -24.27 -8.04
C ALA A 123 6.37 -23.34 -8.99
N ALA A 124 6.94 -22.20 -9.38
CA ALA A 124 6.31 -21.28 -10.33
C ALA A 124 6.32 -21.85 -11.76
N ARG A 125 7.39 -22.58 -12.13
CA ARG A 125 7.47 -23.31 -13.40
C ARG A 125 6.43 -24.42 -13.49
N GLU A 126 6.27 -25.23 -12.44
CA GLU A 126 5.26 -26.28 -12.34
C GLU A 126 3.83 -25.71 -12.36
N HIS A 127 3.62 -24.51 -11.79
CA HIS A 127 2.34 -23.80 -11.90
C HIS A 127 2.07 -23.39 -13.34
N MET A 128 3.03 -22.74 -14.01
CA MET A 128 2.93 -22.38 -15.42
C MET A 128 2.63 -23.59 -16.30
N GLU A 129 3.41 -24.66 -16.17
CA GLU A 129 3.28 -25.88 -16.96
C GLU A 129 1.92 -26.54 -16.78
N ARG A 130 1.42 -26.67 -15.54
CA ARG A 130 0.05 -27.18 -15.30
C ARG A 130 -1.02 -26.27 -15.87
N TYR A 131 -0.87 -24.95 -15.73
CA TYR A 131 -1.86 -23.99 -16.21
C TYR A 131 -1.99 -24.02 -17.74
N VAL A 132 -0.86 -24.10 -18.46
CA VAL A 132 -0.87 -24.14 -19.94
C VAL A 132 -1.11 -25.54 -20.51
N ALA A 133 -1.00 -26.60 -19.70
CA ALA A 133 -1.37 -27.94 -20.13
C ALA A 133 -2.90 -28.09 -20.28
N ASP A 134 -3.68 -27.34 -19.51
CA ASP A 134 -5.13 -27.25 -19.67
C ASP A 134 -5.50 -26.41 -20.92
N PRO A 135 -6.37 -26.90 -21.83
CA PRO A 135 -6.78 -26.12 -23.00
C PRO A 135 -7.38 -24.75 -22.69
N ALA A 136 -8.17 -24.63 -21.62
CA ALA A 136 -8.76 -23.36 -21.19
C ALA A 136 -7.68 -22.43 -20.61
N GLY A 137 -6.77 -22.96 -19.80
CA GLY A 137 -5.66 -22.18 -19.23
C GLY A 137 -4.69 -21.69 -20.29
N ARG A 138 -4.39 -22.51 -21.29
CA ARG A 138 -3.61 -22.12 -22.47
C ARG A 138 -4.28 -21.02 -23.29
N ALA A 139 -5.58 -21.16 -23.59
CA ALA A 139 -6.33 -20.15 -24.32
C ALA A 139 -6.35 -18.81 -23.54
N HIS A 140 -6.50 -18.87 -22.23
CA HIS A 140 -6.44 -17.71 -21.34
C HIS A 140 -5.08 -17.01 -21.42
N VAL A 141 -3.97 -17.74 -21.22
CA VAL A 141 -2.60 -17.18 -21.29
C VAL A 141 -2.33 -16.54 -22.65
N LEU A 142 -2.66 -17.22 -23.75
CA LEU A 142 -2.44 -16.69 -25.10
C LEU A 142 -3.28 -15.44 -25.38
N SER A 143 -4.51 -15.38 -24.88
CA SER A 143 -5.39 -14.22 -25.00
C SER A 143 -4.81 -12.99 -24.29
N VAL A 144 -4.42 -13.15 -23.02
CA VAL A 144 -3.84 -12.06 -22.22
C VAL A 144 -2.48 -11.62 -22.80
N GLN A 145 -1.66 -12.57 -23.25
CA GLN A 145 -0.38 -12.24 -23.87
C GLN A 145 -0.55 -11.49 -25.20
N ARG A 146 -1.55 -11.85 -26.02
CA ARG A 146 -1.90 -11.09 -27.23
C ARG A 146 -2.32 -9.65 -26.88
N GLN A 147 -3.21 -9.48 -25.90
CA GLN A 147 -3.64 -8.16 -25.44
C GLN A 147 -2.45 -7.31 -24.98
N LYS A 148 -1.54 -7.88 -24.19
CA LYS A 148 -0.30 -7.24 -23.76
C LYS A 148 0.57 -6.83 -24.95
N ALA A 149 0.82 -7.74 -25.90
CA ALA A 149 1.67 -7.48 -27.06
C ALA A 149 1.16 -6.30 -27.89
N LEU A 150 -0.14 -6.29 -28.20
CA LEU A 150 -0.77 -5.21 -28.96
C LEU A 150 -0.76 -3.88 -28.19
N ALA A 151 -1.04 -3.91 -26.88
CA ALA A 151 -0.96 -2.72 -26.02
C ALA A 151 0.48 -2.16 -25.92
N SER A 152 1.49 -3.03 -25.99
CA SER A 152 2.90 -2.69 -26.10
C SER A 152 3.34 -2.27 -27.52
N LYS A 153 2.39 -2.05 -28.44
CA LYS A 153 2.62 -1.61 -29.83
C LYS A 153 3.37 -2.62 -30.70
N MET A 154 3.33 -3.91 -30.37
CA MET A 154 3.74 -4.95 -31.32
C MET A 154 2.76 -4.99 -32.50
N PRO A 155 3.23 -5.00 -33.76
CA PRO A 155 2.36 -5.20 -34.92
C PRO A 155 1.63 -6.54 -34.83
N GLU A 156 0.37 -6.57 -35.25
CA GLU A 156 -0.45 -7.78 -35.17
C GLU A 156 0.10 -8.90 -36.07
N GLU A 157 0.68 -8.54 -37.21
CA GLU A 157 1.35 -9.46 -38.13
C GLU A 157 2.52 -10.17 -37.45
N THR A 158 3.36 -9.42 -36.74
CA THR A 158 4.48 -9.97 -35.96
C THR A 158 4.00 -10.92 -34.88
N TRP A 159 2.93 -10.58 -34.16
CA TRP A 159 2.33 -11.50 -33.19
C TRP A 159 1.83 -12.79 -33.85
N ASN A 160 1.19 -12.69 -35.02
CA ASN A 160 0.64 -13.84 -35.73
C ASN A 160 1.74 -14.79 -36.26
N GLU A 161 2.91 -14.27 -36.61
CA GLU A 161 4.07 -15.04 -37.08
C GLU A 161 4.73 -15.88 -35.98
N LEU A 162 4.63 -15.48 -34.70
CA LEU A 162 5.17 -16.25 -33.59
C LEU A 162 4.50 -17.62 -33.49
N SER A 163 5.31 -18.67 -33.29
CA SER A 163 4.81 -19.98 -32.91
C SER A 163 4.07 -19.93 -31.58
N GLU A 164 3.16 -20.88 -31.34
CA GLU A 164 2.50 -21.00 -30.03
C GLU A 164 3.51 -21.14 -28.90
N ARG A 165 4.63 -21.84 -29.14
CA ARG A 165 5.69 -22.00 -28.15
C ARG A 165 6.32 -20.66 -27.76
N GLU A 166 6.71 -19.85 -28.75
CA GLU A 166 7.27 -18.51 -28.49
C GLU A 166 6.27 -17.61 -27.76
N LYS A 167 4.98 -17.68 -28.10
CA LYS A 167 3.92 -16.94 -27.41
C LYS A 167 3.80 -17.35 -25.94
N LEU A 168 3.93 -18.63 -25.64
CA LEU A 168 3.90 -19.15 -24.26
C LEU A 168 5.19 -18.79 -23.49
N ASP A 169 6.35 -18.80 -24.15
CA ASP A 169 7.62 -18.39 -23.53
C ASP A 169 7.56 -16.89 -23.12
N LEU A 170 6.92 -16.04 -23.93
CA LEU A 170 6.68 -14.64 -23.58
C LEU A 170 5.75 -14.43 -22.36
N ALA A 171 5.04 -15.47 -21.91
CA ALA A 171 4.15 -15.44 -20.76
C ALA A 171 4.83 -15.87 -19.44
N GLU A 172 6.12 -16.25 -19.45
CA GLU A 172 6.89 -16.52 -18.22
C GLU A 172 6.74 -15.42 -17.14
N PRO A 173 6.71 -14.11 -17.47
CA PRO A 173 6.53 -13.05 -16.47
C PRO A 173 5.20 -13.15 -15.69
N PHE A 174 4.17 -13.80 -16.23
CA PHE A 174 2.91 -14.04 -15.51
C PHE A 174 3.07 -15.02 -14.34
N PHE A 175 4.15 -15.80 -14.31
CA PHE A 175 4.38 -16.78 -13.25
C PHE A 175 5.62 -16.43 -12.43
N GLY A 176 6.69 -15.98 -13.09
CA GLY A 176 7.97 -15.67 -12.47
C GLY A 176 8.28 -14.19 -12.27
N GLY A 177 7.38 -13.28 -12.67
CA GLY A 177 7.54 -11.82 -12.54
C GLY A 177 7.54 -11.34 -11.08
N GLY A 178 8.05 -10.13 -10.88
CA GLY A 178 8.25 -9.51 -9.56
C GLY A 178 7.36 -8.30 -9.26
N HIS A 179 6.42 -7.99 -10.16
CA HIS A 179 5.42 -6.94 -9.96
C HIS A 179 4.02 -7.54 -9.97
N ASP A 180 3.36 -7.55 -8.81
CA ASP A 180 2.04 -8.14 -8.62
C ASP A 180 1.02 -7.10 -8.17
N LEU A 181 -0.26 -7.43 -8.38
CA LEU A 181 -1.43 -6.69 -7.98
C LEU A 181 -2.28 -7.54 -7.03
N ILE A 182 -2.81 -6.96 -5.97
CA ILE A 182 -3.89 -7.55 -5.16
C ILE A 182 -5.18 -6.83 -5.53
N VAL A 183 -6.11 -7.54 -6.15
CA VAL A 183 -7.35 -7.00 -6.74
C VAL A 183 -8.55 -7.46 -5.92
N ALA A 184 -9.44 -6.53 -5.58
CA ALA A 184 -10.69 -6.83 -4.90
C ALA A 184 -11.74 -7.50 -5.80
N HIS A 185 -12.66 -8.26 -5.23
CA HIS A 185 -13.81 -8.81 -5.96
C HIS A 185 -14.71 -7.70 -6.48
N ASP A 186 -15.12 -6.81 -5.57
CA ASP A 186 -16.08 -5.77 -5.84
C ASP A 186 -15.43 -4.52 -6.43
N HIS A 187 -16.10 -3.93 -7.44
CA HIS A 187 -15.76 -2.62 -7.99
C HIS A 187 -16.50 -1.50 -7.25
N TYR A 188 -17.81 -1.69 -7.11
CA TYR A 188 -18.71 -0.81 -6.37
C TYR A 188 -19.30 -1.60 -5.21
N LEU A 189 -19.86 -0.90 -4.22
CA LEU A 189 -20.55 -1.55 -3.11
C LEU A 189 -21.68 -2.47 -3.62
N PRO A 190 -21.96 -3.59 -2.94
CA PRO A 190 -23.13 -4.41 -3.27
C PRO A 190 -24.42 -3.58 -3.31
N GLY A 191 -25.14 -3.64 -4.43
CA GLY A 191 -26.37 -2.87 -4.65
C GLY A 191 -26.16 -1.40 -5.03
N ALA A 192 -24.93 -0.99 -5.36
CA ALA A 192 -24.66 0.35 -5.87
C ALA A 192 -25.47 0.67 -7.13
N THR A 193 -26.00 1.89 -7.19
CA THR A 193 -26.72 2.45 -8.34
C THR A 193 -26.01 3.65 -8.94
N ASP A 194 -25.04 4.22 -8.21
CA ASP A 194 -24.31 5.42 -8.58
C ASP A 194 -22.78 5.20 -8.51
N ARG A 195 -22.03 5.86 -9.39
CA ARG A 195 -20.56 5.78 -9.49
C ARG A 195 -19.84 6.27 -8.23
N SER A 196 -20.50 7.05 -7.38
CA SER A 196 -19.96 7.48 -6.08
C SER A 196 -19.90 6.35 -5.04
N GLN A 197 -20.68 5.29 -5.20
CA GLN A 197 -20.78 4.18 -4.24
C GLN A 197 -19.64 3.15 -4.46
N ARG A 198 -18.40 3.61 -4.40
CA ARG A 198 -17.19 2.80 -4.69
C ARG A 198 -16.88 1.80 -3.58
N PHE A 199 -16.40 0.64 -3.98
CA PHE A 199 -15.75 -0.29 -3.05
C PHE A 199 -14.28 0.14 -2.87
N SER A 200 -13.90 0.47 -1.64
CA SER A 200 -12.59 1.02 -1.27
C SER A 200 -12.11 0.44 0.07
N SER A 201 -10.83 0.63 0.41
CA SER A 201 -10.30 0.22 1.73
C SER A 201 -11.13 0.77 2.91
N GLY A 202 -11.70 1.97 2.77
CA GLY A 202 -12.48 2.61 3.83
C GLY A 202 -13.95 2.19 3.91
N THR A 203 -14.45 1.48 2.90
CA THR A 203 -15.84 0.99 2.88
C THR A 203 -15.94 -0.52 3.12
N MET A 204 -14.81 -1.20 3.26
CA MET A 204 -14.75 -2.60 3.67
C MET A 204 -15.24 -2.76 5.12
N THR A 205 -15.65 -3.97 5.46
CA THR A 205 -15.69 -4.42 6.86
C THR A 205 -14.26 -4.63 7.40
N PRO A 206 -14.05 -4.65 8.73
CA PRO A 206 -12.75 -5.01 9.31
C PRO A 206 -12.23 -6.39 8.83
N GLU A 207 -13.11 -7.37 8.66
CA GLU A 207 -12.79 -8.71 8.14
C GLU A 207 -12.37 -8.64 6.66
N GLN A 208 -13.14 -7.86 5.88
CA GLN A 208 -12.83 -7.34 4.54
C GLN A 208 -11.35 -6.97 4.39
N HIS A 209 -11.00 -5.97 5.19
CA HIS A 209 -9.71 -5.32 5.16
C HIS A 209 -8.58 -6.24 5.68
N TYR A 210 -8.86 -7.04 6.71
CA TYR A 210 -7.92 -8.02 7.22
C TYR A 210 -7.53 -9.05 6.15
N ALA A 211 -8.50 -9.60 5.41
CA ALA A 211 -8.22 -10.52 4.31
C ALA A 211 -7.37 -9.86 3.21
N TYR A 212 -7.68 -8.60 2.86
CA TYR A 212 -6.92 -7.81 1.88
C TYR A 212 -5.46 -7.61 2.28
N MET A 213 -5.21 -7.28 3.56
CA MET A 213 -3.85 -7.14 4.08
C MET A 213 -3.15 -8.50 4.22
N LYS A 214 -3.85 -9.55 4.64
CA LYS A 214 -3.29 -10.89 4.83
C LYS A 214 -2.74 -11.47 3.51
N ILE A 215 -3.51 -11.42 2.43
CA ILE A 215 -3.02 -11.86 1.11
C ILE A 215 -1.87 -10.96 0.60
N THR A 216 -1.86 -9.67 0.96
CA THR A 216 -0.76 -8.76 0.64
C THR A 216 0.53 -9.16 1.34
N ALA A 217 0.48 -9.46 2.64
CA ALA A 217 1.64 -9.90 3.41
C ALA A 217 2.15 -11.27 2.91
N ASP A 218 1.25 -12.19 2.57
CA ASP A 218 1.57 -13.46 1.93
C ASP A 218 2.31 -13.27 0.59
N ALA A 219 1.78 -12.38 -0.27
CA ALA A 219 2.41 -12.05 -1.55
C ALA A 219 3.80 -11.44 -1.36
N MET A 220 3.96 -10.55 -0.37
CA MET A 220 5.25 -9.93 -0.05
C MET A 220 6.28 -10.98 0.38
N ALA A 221 5.91 -11.93 1.25
CA ALA A 221 6.78 -13.02 1.66
C ALA A 221 7.21 -13.90 0.47
N GLN A 222 6.25 -14.23 -0.41
CA GLN A 222 6.53 -15.02 -1.61
C GLN A 222 7.48 -14.30 -2.58
N LEU A 223 7.34 -12.99 -2.78
CA LEU A 223 8.22 -12.22 -3.66
C LEU A 223 9.68 -12.22 -3.18
N TYR A 224 9.91 -12.14 -1.86
CA TYR A 224 11.25 -12.32 -1.29
C TYR A 224 11.78 -13.74 -1.47
N ALA A 225 10.95 -14.75 -1.21
CA ALA A 225 11.36 -16.16 -1.34
C ALA A 225 11.66 -16.57 -2.80
N GLN A 226 10.96 -15.95 -3.77
CA GLN A 226 11.05 -16.28 -5.18
C GLN A 226 12.38 -15.88 -5.81
N ASN A 227 12.94 -14.73 -5.43
CA ASN A 227 14.13 -14.17 -6.07
C ASN A 227 15.11 -13.63 -5.03
N ARG A 228 16.22 -14.36 -4.85
CA ARG A 228 17.29 -14.05 -3.87
C ARG A 228 17.94 -12.67 -4.05
N TYR A 229 17.83 -12.04 -5.22
CA TYR A 229 18.42 -10.73 -5.51
C TYR A 229 17.53 -9.57 -5.08
N VAL A 230 16.27 -9.86 -4.74
CA VAL A 230 15.34 -8.86 -4.21
C VAL A 230 15.81 -8.43 -2.83
N LYS A 231 16.09 -7.14 -2.68
CA LYS A 231 16.43 -6.54 -1.38
C LYS A 231 15.19 -5.98 -0.69
N TYR A 232 14.28 -5.43 -1.48
CA TYR A 232 13.10 -4.75 -0.96
C TYR A 232 11.89 -4.99 -1.85
N VAL A 233 10.75 -5.27 -1.23
CA VAL A 233 9.44 -5.33 -1.88
C VAL A 233 8.64 -4.11 -1.42
N GLN A 234 8.35 -3.19 -2.34
CA GLN A 234 7.50 -2.03 -2.05
C GLN A 234 6.03 -2.39 -2.26
N VAL A 235 5.26 -2.34 -1.17
CA VAL A 235 3.80 -2.48 -1.20
C VAL A 235 3.15 -1.09 -1.20
N PHE A 236 2.24 -0.82 -2.14
CA PHE A 236 1.53 0.45 -2.19
C PHE A 236 0.15 0.34 -2.85
N GLN A 237 -0.75 1.26 -2.55
CA GLN A 237 -2.04 1.43 -3.24
C GLN A 237 -2.21 2.88 -3.65
N ASN A 238 -2.65 3.09 -4.89
CA ASN A 238 -3.04 4.40 -5.39
C ASN A 238 -4.56 4.41 -5.54
N TRP A 239 -5.24 5.30 -4.81
CA TRP A 239 -6.69 5.41 -4.84
C TRP A 239 -7.11 6.73 -5.48
N LEU A 240 -7.92 6.64 -6.54
CA LEU A 240 -8.35 7.73 -7.42
C LEU A 240 -7.22 8.39 -8.24
N LYS A 241 -7.63 9.03 -9.34
CA LYS A 241 -6.74 9.63 -10.34
C LYS A 241 -5.71 10.64 -9.77
N PRO A 242 -6.04 11.56 -8.83
CA PRO A 242 -5.05 12.48 -8.27
C PRO A 242 -3.91 11.80 -7.49
N ALA A 243 -4.14 10.59 -6.99
CA ALA A 243 -3.12 9.76 -6.35
C ALA A 243 -2.31 8.92 -7.34
N GLY A 244 -2.69 8.89 -8.62
CA GLY A 244 -2.02 8.14 -9.68
C GLY A 244 -2.64 6.76 -9.98
N ALA A 245 -3.90 6.53 -9.57
CA ALA A 245 -4.63 5.33 -9.98
C ALA A 245 -4.92 5.36 -11.49
N SER A 246 -4.66 4.25 -12.17
CA SER A 246 -5.02 4.04 -13.59
C SER A 246 -6.37 3.34 -13.75
N PHE A 247 -6.80 2.58 -12.73
CA PHE A 247 -8.10 1.92 -12.63
C PHE A 247 -8.78 2.37 -11.34
N ASP A 248 -10.08 2.61 -11.42
CA ASP A 248 -10.92 2.95 -10.25
C ASP A 248 -11.23 1.73 -9.38
N HIS A 249 -11.04 0.52 -9.93
CA HIS A 249 -11.20 -0.73 -9.20
C HIS A 249 -10.09 -0.87 -8.16
N LEU A 250 -10.46 -1.15 -6.92
CA LEU A 250 -9.53 -1.22 -5.80
C LEU A 250 -8.44 -2.28 -6.02
N HIS A 251 -7.19 -1.83 -5.97
CA HIS A 251 -6.04 -2.72 -6.01
C HIS A 251 -4.83 -2.17 -5.25
N LYS A 252 -4.02 -3.10 -4.74
CA LYS A 252 -2.68 -2.86 -4.20
C LYS A 252 -1.65 -3.37 -5.20
N GLN A 253 -0.45 -2.81 -5.17
CA GLN A 253 0.69 -3.23 -5.99
C GLN A 253 1.85 -3.62 -5.09
N LEU A 254 2.59 -4.64 -5.51
CA LEU A 254 3.82 -5.09 -4.87
C LEU A 254 4.91 -5.15 -5.93
N VAL A 255 6.03 -4.47 -5.70
CA VAL A 255 7.15 -4.41 -6.65
C VAL A 255 8.42 -4.87 -5.96
N SER A 256 9.03 -5.93 -6.47
CA SER A 256 10.36 -6.39 -6.11
C SER A 256 11.44 -5.48 -6.69
N ILE A 257 12.42 -5.09 -5.86
CA ILE A 257 13.52 -4.20 -6.21
C ILE A 257 14.83 -4.74 -5.62
N ASP A 258 15.93 -4.57 -6.34
CA ASP A 258 17.29 -5.01 -5.99
C ASP A 258 18.07 -4.00 -5.13
N SER A 259 17.40 -2.94 -4.68
CA SER A 259 17.98 -1.82 -3.96
C SER A 259 17.09 -1.40 -2.78
N ARG A 260 17.72 -0.81 -1.76
CA ARG A 260 17.01 -0.17 -0.66
C ARG A 260 16.34 1.09 -1.16
N SER A 261 15.17 1.42 -0.59
CA SER A 261 14.55 2.71 -0.85
C SER A 261 15.47 3.87 -0.44
N VAL A 262 15.30 5.04 -1.05
CA VAL A 262 16.04 6.25 -0.66
C VAL A 262 15.82 6.58 0.82
N ASN A 263 14.62 6.36 1.34
CA ASN A 263 14.32 6.56 2.77
C ASN A 263 15.18 5.65 3.64
N GLN A 264 15.27 4.37 3.33
CA GLN A 264 16.10 3.42 4.09
C GLN A 264 17.60 3.77 4.01
N GLN A 265 18.08 4.35 2.90
CA GLN A 265 19.47 4.82 2.79
C GLN A 265 19.76 5.96 3.78
N TYR A 266 18.78 6.83 4.05
CA TYR A 266 18.88 7.90 5.05
C TYR A 266 18.61 7.43 6.48
N GLU A 267 17.71 6.47 6.66
CA GLU A 267 17.31 5.94 7.97
C GLU A 267 18.41 5.07 8.57
N VAL A 268 19.06 4.19 7.79
CA VAL A 268 20.04 3.21 8.32
C VAL A 268 21.16 3.86 9.15
N PRO A 269 21.90 4.88 8.67
CA PRO A 269 22.92 5.54 9.49
C PRO A 269 22.35 6.16 10.76
N ARG A 270 21.15 6.74 10.69
CA ARG A 270 20.48 7.37 11.85
C ARG A 270 20.04 6.35 12.89
N ILE A 271 19.57 5.18 12.46
CA ILE A 271 19.23 4.08 13.37
C ILE A 271 20.49 3.55 14.05
N ARG A 272 21.65 3.53 13.36
CA ARG A 272 22.92 3.15 14.01
C ARG A 272 23.35 4.15 15.08
N GLU A 273 23.12 5.44 14.84
CA GLU A 273 23.42 6.50 15.81
C GLU A 273 22.43 6.52 16.98
N ASN A 274 21.15 6.33 16.69
CA ASN A 274 20.07 6.23 17.67
C ASN A 274 19.10 5.10 17.28
N PRO A 275 19.25 3.90 17.87
CA PRO A 275 18.37 2.77 17.57
C PRO A 275 16.90 3.01 17.93
N ASN A 276 16.63 3.93 18.85
CA ASN A 276 15.30 4.29 19.33
C ASN A 276 14.67 5.48 18.57
N ILE A 277 15.31 5.94 17.49
CA ILE A 277 14.88 7.13 16.74
C ILE A 277 13.42 7.10 16.30
N PHE A 278 12.87 5.93 15.98
CA PHE A 278 11.48 5.82 15.55
C PHE A 278 10.48 6.02 16.69
N ASN A 279 10.79 5.60 17.92
CA ASN A 279 9.95 5.93 19.09
C ASN A 279 10.00 7.44 19.35
N GLU A 280 11.21 7.97 19.54
CA GLU A 280 11.44 9.35 19.95
C GLU A 280 10.80 10.37 19.01
N TYR A 281 10.95 10.15 17.69
CA TYR A 281 10.50 11.09 16.67
C TYR A 281 9.25 10.63 15.92
N GLY A 282 8.65 9.50 16.32
CA GLY A 282 7.38 9.00 15.80
C GLY A 282 6.28 9.15 16.87
N PRO A 283 5.81 8.05 17.49
CA PRO A 283 4.68 8.09 18.41
C PRO A 283 4.94 8.87 19.69
N ASP A 284 6.16 8.91 20.23
CA ASP A 284 6.43 9.67 21.46
C ASP A 284 6.26 11.17 21.20
N TYR A 285 6.90 11.68 20.14
CA TYR A 285 6.73 13.06 19.72
C TYR A 285 5.27 13.38 19.35
N ALA A 286 4.59 12.47 18.64
CA ALA A 286 3.18 12.63 18.33
C ALA A 286 2.33 12.73 19.61
N GLY A 287 2.58 11.89 20.62
CA GLY A 287 1.94 11.95 21.93
C GLY A 287 2.15 13.31 22.61
N TYR A 288 3.39 13.79 22.70
CA TYR A 288 3.70 15.11 23.28
C TYR A 288 3.03 16.27 22.55
N GLN A 289 2.80 16.14 21.24
CA GLN A 289 2.11 17.15 20.43
C GLN A 289 0.58 16.97 20.39
N ASN A 290 0.01 15.99 21.09
CA ASN A 290 -1.41 15.61 21.02
C ASN A 290 -1.87 15.25 19.59
N LEU A 291 -1.02 14.55 18.84
CA LEU A 291 -1.27 14.13 17.45
C LEU A 291 -1.70 12.67 17.33
N VAL A 292 -1.67 11.89 18.41
CA VAL A 292 -2.21 10.52 18.43
C VAL A 292 -3.72 10.55 18.16
N ILE A 293 -4.13 9.70 17.22
CA ILE A 293 -5.51 9.59 16.73
C ILE A 293 -6.18 8.38 17.37
N ALA A 294 -5.53 7.22 17.32
CA ALA A 294 -6.06 5.96 17.82
C ALA A 294 -4.94 4.99 18.17
N GLU A 295 -5.21 4.03 19.06
CA GLU A 295 -4.31 2.92 19.35
C GLU A 295 -5.09 1.67 19.76
N ASN A 296 -4.45 0.51 19.62
CA ASN A 296 -4.87 -0.76 20.22
C ASN A 296 -3.63 -1.42 20.86
N GLU A 297 -3.72 -2.70 21.21
CA GLU A 297 -2.63 -3.39 21.92
C GLU A 297 -1.34 -3.39 21.10
N HIS A 298 -1.43 -3.66 19.80
CA HIS A 298 -0.26 -3.90 18.96
C HIS A 298 0.03 -2.82 17.91
N ALA A 299 -0.72 -1.72 17.85
CA ALA A 299 -0.48 -0.65 16.90
C ALA A 299 -0.87 0.75 17.43
N VAL A 300 -0.29 1.78 16.82
CA VAL A 300 -0.60 3.19 17.11
C VAL A 300 -0.77 3.97 15.81
N ALA A 301 -1.79 4.81 15.75
CA ALA A 301 -2.11 5.68 14.63
C ALA A 301 -2.05 7.16 15.04
N TYR A 302 -1.40 7.99 14.23
CA TYR A 302 -1.28 9.43 14.51
C TYR A 302 -1.24 10.28 13.23
N ALA A 303 -1.53 11.57 13.38
CA ALA A 303 -1.37 12.55 12.31
C ALA A 303 0.12 12.83 12.09
N GLY A 304 0.65 12.35 10.96
CA GLY A 304 2.06 12.47 10.61
C GLY A 304 2.49 13.89 10.30
N PHE A 305 3.80 14.14 10.43
CA PHE A 305 4.39 15.45 10.23
C PHE A 305 5.64 15.39 9.33
N GLY A 306 5.90 16.51 8.64
CA GLY A 306 7.00 16.61 7.68
C GLY A 306 6.75 15.85 6.38
N HIS A 307 5.52 15.43 6.10
CA HIS A 307 5.15 14.77 4.85
C HIS A 307 4.71 15.75 3.77
N ARG A 308 5.11 15.48 2.53
CA ARG A 308 4.72 16.26 1.34
C ARG A 308 3.21 16.48 1.22
N TYR A 309 2.40 15.59 1.78
CA TYR A 309 0.94 15.65 1.82
C TYR A 309 0.46 15.41 3.26
N PRO A 310 -0.75 15.86 3.65
CA PRO A 310 -1.36 15.44 4.90
C PRO A 310 -1.38 13.91 4.97
N THR A 311 -0.88 13.34 6.07
CA THR A 311 -0.59 11.91 6.16
C THR A 311 -1.04 11.35 7.49
N LEU A 312 -1.78 10.25 7.46
CA LEU A 312 -2.05 9.41 8.63
C LEU A 312 -1.00 8.32 8.66
N GLU A 313 -0.39 8.07 9.81
CA GLU A 313 0.60 7.01 9.98
C GLU A 313 0.06 5.96 10.94
N VAL A 314 0.23 4.69 10.59
CA VAL A 314 -0.05 3.54 11.47
C VAL A 314 1.24 2.76 11.66
N TRP A 315 1.65 2.56 12.91
CA TRP A 315 2.90 1.91 13.27
C TRP A 315 2.65 0.64 14.07
N SER A 316 3.31 -0.45 13.69
CA SER A 316 3.31 -1.69 14.46
C SER A 316 4.13 -1.52 15.74
N ARG A 317 3.57 -1.96 16.87
CA ARG A 317 4.26 -2.10 18.16
C ARG A 317 4.99 -3.43 18.28
N SER A 318 4.91 -4.33 17.30
CA SER A 318 5.56 -5.64 17.35
C SER A 318 7.08 -5.55 17.44
N GLU A 319 7.70 -6.59 17.99
CA GLU A 319 9.15 -6.84 17.85
C GLU A 319 9.49 -7.30 16.43
N ALA A 320 8.55 -7.94 15.74
CA ALA A 320 8.68 -8.34 14.34
C ALA A 320 8.72 -7.11 13.41
N GLN A 321 9.58 -7.19 12.41
CA GLN A 321 9.94 -6.06 11.54
C GLN A 321 9.31 -6.17 10.14
N GLN A 322 8.79 -7.35 9.80
CA GLN A 322 8.10 -7.64 8.55
C GLN A 322 6.63 -7.98 8.81
N PRO A 323 5.70 -7.52 7.96
CA PRO A 323 4.28 -7.83 8.11
C PRO A 323 3.97 -9.33 8.18
N PHE A 324 4.70 -10.16 7.45
CA PHE A 324 4.52 -11.61 7.42
C PHE A 324 5.19 -12.37 8.57
N ASP A 325 5.95 -11.69 9.44
CA ASP A 325 6.57 -12.27 10.64
C ASP A 325 5.77 -11.94 11.92
N LEU A 326 4.78 -11.04 11.84
CA LEU A 326 3.91 -10.70 12.96
C LEU A 326 3.03 -11.91 13.35
N SER A 327 2.70 -12.02 14.64
CA SER A 327 1.63 -12.93 15.07
C SER A 327 0.27 -12.50 14.49
N GLU A 328 -0.69 -13.43 14.46
CA GLU A 328 -2.03 -13.14 13.92
C GLU A 328 -2.71 -11.96 14.63
N ALA A 329 -2.60 -11.89 15.97
CA ALA A 329 -3.15 -10.80 16.77
C ALA A 329 -2.47 -9.46 16.46
N GLU A 330 -1.14 -9.42 16.40
CA GLU A 330 -0.39 -8.20 16.05
C GLU A 330 -0.73 -7.71 14.65
N PHE A 331 -0.82 -8.63 13.68
CA PHE A 331 -1.17 -8.27 12.31
C PHE A 331 -2.61 -7.78 12.20
N ARG A 332 -3.55 -8.42 12.93
CA ARG A 332 -4.96 -8.01 12.99
C ARG A 332 -5.09 -6.58 13.51
N ASP A 333 -4.43 -6.26 14.62
CA ASP A 333 -4.45 -4.95 15.23
C ASP A 333 -3.90 -3.84 14.31
N VAL A 334 -2.82 -4.11 13.56
CA VAL A 334 -2.32 -3.17 12.55
C VAL A 334 -3.37 -2.99 11.44
N SER A 335 -3.97 -4.08 10.95
CA SER A 335 -5.01 -4.01 9.93
C SER A 335 -6.22 -3.20 10.37
N ASP A 336 -6.68 -3.40 11.60
CA ASP A 336 -7.85 -2.72 12.15
C ASP A 336 -7.61 -1.20 12.26
N LEU A 337 -6.41 -0.76 12.62
CA LEU A 337 -6.07 0.67 12.58
C LEU A 337 -5.92 1.23 11.16
N VAL A 338 -5.32 0.49 10.23
CA VAL A 338 -5.23 0.91 8.81
C VAL A 338 -6.62 1.04 8.20
N HIS A 339 -7.52 0.09 8.49
CA HIS A 339 -8.93 0.14 8.12
C HIS A 339 -9.61 1.39 8.69
N ALA A 340 -9.48 1.61 10.00
CA ALA A 340 -10.08 2.76 10.67
C ALA A 340 -9.62 4.10 10.05
N MET A 341 -8.32 4.23 9.73
CA MET A 341 -7.79 5.43 9.07
C MET A 341 -8.36 5.63 7.67
N HIS A 342 -8.51 4.57 6.88
CA HIS A 342 -9.16 4.65 5.56
C HIS A 342 -10.65 4.95 5.67
N ALA A 343 -11.35 4.34 6.63
CA ALA A 343 -12.79 4.55 6.84
C ALA A 343 -13.08 6.00 7.24
N ALA A 344 -12.27 6.57 8.14
CA ALA A 344 -12.39 7.98 8.52
C ALA A 344 -11.92 8.96 7.43
N THR A 345 -11.03 8.51 6.53
CA THR A 345 -10.64 9.27 5.33
C THR A 345 -11.77 9.31 4.30
N GLY A 346 -12.47 8.19 4.13
CA GLY A 346 -13.58 8.04 3.19
C GLY A 346 -13.14 7.74 1.74
N PRO A 347 -14.03 7.15 0.92
CA PRO A 347 -13.74 6.71 -0.44
C PRO A 347 -13.52 7.86 -1.44
N ASP A 348 -13.87 9.09 -1.09
CA ASP A 348 -13.81 10.24 -1.99
C ASP A 348 -12.51 11.04 -1.88
N VAL A 349 -11.66 10.71 -0.91
CA VAL A 349 -10.35 11.35 -0.75
C VAL A 349 -9.32 10.53 -1.52
N PRO A 350 -8.63 11.10 -2.53
CA PRO A 350 -7.54 10.41 -3.20
C PRO A 350 -6.40 10.10 -2.23
N THR A 351 -5.95 8.85 -2.16
CA THR A 351 -4.91 8.43 -1.20
C THR A 351 -3.80 7.63 -1.86
N ASN A 352 -2.59 7.78 -1.34
CA ASN A 352 -1.57 6.75 -1.46
C ASN A 352 -1.44 6.04 -0.12
N GLU A 353 -1.61 4.72 -0.10
CA GLU A 353 -1.21 3.87 1.02
C GLU A 353 0.16 3.27 0.69
N GLU A 354 1.13 3.39 1.60
CA GLU A 354 2.50 2.95 1.38
C GLU A 354 3.00 2.19 2.60
N TRP A 355 3.47 0.95 2.39
CA TRP A 355 4.07 0.18 3.49
C TRP A 355 5.58 0.41 3.52
N TYR A 356 6.08 0.64 4.72
CA TYR A 356 7.49 0.79 5.02
C TYR A 356 7.85 -0.33 5.99
N ALA A 357 8.43 -1.40 5.44
CA ALA A 357 9.01 -2.48 6.21
C ALA A 357 10.53 -2.43 6.10
N LYS A 358 11.22 -3.22 6.92
CA LYS A 358 12.67 -3.36 6.84
C LYS A 358 13.08 -4.00 5.51
N SER A 359 14.14 -3.50 4.86
CA SER A 359 14.76 -4.21 3.72
C SER A 359 15.50 -5.45 4.23
N ILE A 360 15.47 -6.56 3.49
CA ILE A 360 15.96 -7.85 3.99
C ILE A 360 17.46 -7.83 4.36
N ASP A 361 18.22 -6.92 3.75
CA ASP A 361 19.66 -6.74 3.93
C ASP A 361 20.04 -5.71 5.00
N MET A 362 19.05 -5.10 5.68
CA MET A 362 19.32 -4.15 6.77
C MET A 362 19.79 -4.89 8.03
N ASP A 363 20.92 -4.45 8.57
CA ASP A 363 21.50 -4.93 9.84
C ASP A 363 20.91 -4.23 11.07
N VAL A 364 20.20 -3.12 10.87
CA VAL A 364 19.55 -2.34 11.92
C VAL A 364 18.06 -2.63 12.02
N PRO A 365 17.45 -2.52 13.21
CA PRO A 365 16.03 -2.77 13.40
C PRO A 365 15.18 -1.59 12.90
N ALA A 366 14.03 -1.87 12.29
CA ALA A 366 13.06 -0.85 11.91
C ALA A 366 11.63 -1.42 12.06
N PRO A 367 10.68 -0.65 12.61
CA PRO A 367 9.29 -1.10 12.74
C PRO A 367 8.62 -1.10 11.37
N TRP A 368 7.65 -2.00 11.19
CA TRP A 368 6.71 -1.88 10.07
C TRP A 368 5.73 -0.73 10.34
N ARG A 369 5.56 0.13 9.33
CA ARG A 369 4.57 1.22 9.35
C ARG A 369 3.86 1.36 8.01
N VAL A 370 2.64 1.88 8.04
CA VAL A 370 1.80 2.17 6.88
C VAL A 370 1.46 3.66 6.87
N LEU A 371 1.73 4.34 5.77
CA LEU A 371 1.43 5.75 5.58
C LEU A 371 0.26 5.89 4.61
N ILE A 372 -0.78 6.62 5.01
CA ILE A 372 -1.94 6.98 4.18
C ILE A 372 -1.86 8.48 3.89
N LYS A 373 -1.44 8.83 2.67
CA LYS A 373 -1.19 10.20 2.23
C LYS A 373 -2.37 10.75 1.44
N TRP A 374 -2.98 11.84 1.89
CA TRP A 374 -4.11 12.48 1.23
C TRP A 374 -3.63 13.35 0.06
N ARG A 375 -3.92 12.93 -1.16
CA ARG A 375 -3.48 13.58 -2.41
C ARG A 375 -4.41 14.72 -2.81
N VAL A 376 -4.54 15.69 -1.91
CA VAL A 376 -5.49 16.82 -1.97
C VAL A 376 -4.86 18.14 -2.43
N SER A 377 -3.58 18.14 -2.79
CA SER A 377 -2.87 19.30 -3.32
C SER A 377 -2.10 18.95 -4.58
N THR A 378 -2.11 19.87 -5.55
CA THR A 378 -1.27 19.79 -6.75
C THR A 378 0.02 20.55 -6.51
N LEU A 379 1.14 19.92 -6.85
CA LEU A 379 2.47 20.51 -6.69
C LEU A 379 2.73 21.57 -7.75
N ALA A 380 3.28 22.71 -7.36
CA ALA A 380 3.57 23.83 -8.25
C ALA A 380 5.09 24.09 -8.34
N GLY A 381 5.46 25.15 -9.07
CA GLY A 381 6.85 25.49 -9.33
C GLY A 381 7.69 25.78 -8.08
N PHE A 382 7.06 26.26 -6.99
CA PHE A 382 7.75 26.54 -5.72
C PHE A 382 8.31 25.27 -5.10
N GLU A 383 7.47 24.24 -4.93
CA GLU A 383 7.86 22.96 -4.36
C GLU A 383 8.86 22.24 -5.28
N GLY A 384 8.68 22.38 -6.60
CA GLY A 384 9.59 21.81 -7.60
C GLY A 384 11.02 22.31 -7.47
N GLY A 385 11.20 23.63 -7.33
CA GLY A 385 12.52 24.28 -7.27
C GLY A 385 13.18 24.28 -5.88
N THR A 386 12.40 24.39 -4.80
CA THR A 386 12.95 24.50 -3.44
C THR A 386 13.02 23.18 -2.68
N LYS A 387 12.19 22.20 -3.07
CA LYS A 387 11.92 20.98 -2.29
C LYS A 387 11.35 21.24 -0.89
N ILE A 388 10.82 22.44 -0.66
CA ILE A 388 9.97 22.77 0.48
C ILE A 388 8.53 22.61 0.01
N TYR A 389 7.77 21.72 0.65
CA TYR A 389 6.38 21.46 0.29
C TYR A 389 5.44 22.39 1.07
N VAL A 390 4.28 22.70 0.50
CA VAL A 390 3.27 23.53 1.16
C VAL A 390 1.98 22.73 1.31
N ASN A 391 1.51 22.58 2.55
CA ASN A 391 0.24 21.94 2.86
C ASN A 391 -0.78 22.98 3.31
N THR A 392 -2.06 22.72 3.00
CA THR A 392 -3.20 23.49 3.51
C THR A 392 -3.75 22.93 4.81
N ILE A 393 -3.39 21.70 5.17
CA ILE A 393 -3.80 21.02 6.40
C ILE A 393 -2.52 20.71 7.18
N ASP A 394 -2.42 21.26 8.39
CA ASP A 394 -1.41 20.90 9.37
C ASP A 394 -1.81 19.61 10.14
N PRO A 395 -0.87 18.98 10.87
CA PRO A 395 -1.15 17.72 11.57
C PRO A 395 -2.30 17.79 12.59
N TRP A 396 -2.47 18.90 13.31
CA TRP A 396 -3.58 19.04 14.27
C TRP A 396 -4.91 19.15 13.54
N SER A 397 -4.98 19.97 12.50
CA SER A 397 -6.18 20.07 11.66
C SER A 397 -6.54 18.74 10.98
N LEU A 398 -5.55 17.90 10.64
CA LEU A 398 -5.80 16.55 10.12
C LEU A 398 -6.41 15.64 11.19
N ARG A 399 -5.80 15.59 12.38
CA ARG A 399 -6.31 14.83 13.52
C ARG A 399 -7.75 15.24 13.88
N ASP A 400 -8.00 16.54 13.97
CA ASP A 400 -9.30 17.08 14.38
C ASP A 400 -10.40 16.85 13.34
N ARG A 401 -10.04 16.52 12.08
CA ARG A 401 -10.98 16.02 11.06
C ARG A 401 -11.27 14.54 11.22
N VAL A 402 -10.26 13.74 11.55
CA VAL A 402 -10.35 12.27 11.58
C VAL A 402 -11.01 11.75 12.85
N VAL A 403 -10.67 12.33 14.01
CA VAL A 403 -11.14 11.85 15.33
C VAL A 403 -12.67 11.85 15.45
N PRO A 404 -13.42 12.91 15.10
CA PRO A 404 -14.88 12.89 15.19
C PRO A 404 -15.51 11.79 14.32
N VAL A 405 -15.00 11.60 13.10
CA VAL A 405 -15.49 10.57 12.18
C VAL A 405 -15.25 9.17 12.74
N LEU A 406 -14.09 8.92 13.37
CA LEU A 406 -13.82 7.62 14.02
C LEU A 406 -14.80 7.33 15.16
N LEU A 407 -15.16 8.34 15.96
CA LEU A 407 -16.13 8.18 17.04
C LEU A 407 -17.52 7.82 16.50
N GLU A 408 -17.95 8.46 15.41
CA GLU A 408 -19.19 8.14 14.71
C GLU A 408 -19.17 6.72 14.14
N LEU A 409 -18.12 6.35 13.41
CA LEU A 409 -17.96 5.01 12.84
C LEU A 409 -17.95 3.92 13.93
N ARG A 410 -17.35 4.19 15.09
CA ARG A 410 -17.40 3.29 16.25
C ARG A 410 -18.81 3.14 16.78
N ALA A 411 -19.55 4.23 16.93
CA ALA A 411 -20.94 4.20 17.39
C ALA A 411 -21.86 3.44 16.43
N GLU A 412 -21.55 3.47 15.13
CA GLU A 412 -22.24 2.69 14.09
C GLU A 412 -21.80 1.23 14.00
N GLY A 413 -20.81 0.79 14.80
CA GLY A 413 -20.28 -0.56 14.78
C GLY A 413 -19.47 -0.90 13.52
N LYS A 414 -18.93 0.11 12.83
CA LYS A 414 -18.15 -0.06 11.59
C LYS A 414 -16.66 -0.26 11.83
N LEU A 415 -16.17 0.00 13.04
CA LEU A 415 -14.78 -0.22 13.42
C LEU A 415 -14.62 -1.52 14.21
N ALA A 416 -13.43 -2.11 14.16
CA ALA A 416 -13.07 -3.21 15.03
C ALA A 416 -13.16 -2.80 16.51
N PRO A 417 -13.53 -3.72 17.42
CA PRO A 417 -13.54 -3.44 18.86
C PRO A 417 -12.12 -3.22 19.40
N GLY A 418 -12.01 -2.59 20.57
CA GLY A 418 -10.73 -2.43 21.26
C GLY A 418 -9.85 -1.28 20.77
N ILE A 419 -10.32 -0.48 19.82
CA ILE A 419 -9.65 0.76 19.39
C ILE A 419 -9.96 1.88 20.38
N SER A 420 -8.93 2.33 21.10
CA SER A 420 -8.93 3.58 21.86
C SER A 420 -8.78 4.75 20.91
N ILE A 421 -9.62 5.79 21.06
CA ILE A 421 -9.64 6.96 20.18
C ILE A 421 -9.31 8.24 20.97
N ALA A 422 -8.40 9.04 20.43
CA ALA A 422 -8.00 10.35 20.93
C ALA A 422 -7.64 10.36 22.41
N THR A 423 -8.47 10.94 23.28
CA THR A 423 -8.19 11.08 24.72
C THR A 423 -8.25 9.76 25.48
N GLU A 424 -8.73 8.69 24.84
CA GLU A 424 -8.71 7.33 25.38
C GLU A 424 -7.35 6.65 25.20
N CYS A 425 -6.50 7.17 24.30
CA CYS A 425 -5.17 6.63 24.06
C CYS A 425 -4.25 6.92 25.24
N THR A 426 -3.54 5.89 25.70
CA THR A 426 -2.54 5.97 26.77
C THR A 426 -1.31 6.78 26.36
N CYS A 427 -0.97 6.78 25.06
CA CYS A 427 0.22 7.44 24.53
C CYS A 427 1.50 6.97 25.23
N GLU A 428 1.62 5.66 25.46
CA GLU A 428 2.78 5.05 26.11
C GLU A 428 4.08 5.40 25.36
N VAL A 429 5.04 5.96 26.12
CA VAL A 429 6.37 6.31 25.63
C VAL A 429 7.16 5.04 25.35
N ASN A 430 7.88 5.01 24.23
CA ASN A 430 8.60 3.83 23.74
C ASN A 430 7.68 2.63 23.42
N SER A 431 6.48 2.89 22.91
CA SER A 431 5.51 1.83 22.59
C SER A 431 5.93 0.92 21.42
N LEU A 432 6.87 1.32 20.56
CA LEU A 432 7.36 0.49 19.45
C LEU A 432 8.47 -0.45 19.92
N ARG A 433 8.26 -1.77 19.78
CA ARG A 433 9.17 -2.79 20.32
C ARG A 433 10.22 -3.32 19.33
N TYR A 434 10.25 -2.80 18.10
CA TYR A 434 11.12 -3.25 16.99
C TYR A 434 12.62 -3.34 17.31
N ALA A 435 13.11 -2.57 18.29
CA ALA A 435 14.52 -2.51 18.70
C ALA A 435 14.83 -3.33 19.98
N ARG A 436 13.85 -4.03 20.55
CA ARG A 436 14.11 -4.91 21.70
C ARG A 436 15.14 -5.97 21.33
N GLY A 437 16.15 -6.14 22.19
CA GLY A 437 17.27 -7.05 21.95
C GLY A 437 18.36 -6.53 21.00
N TYR A 438 18.17 -5.40 20.32
CA TYR A 438 19.22 -4.73 19.55
C TYR A 438 20.05 -3.76 20.40
N VAL A 439 19.40 -3.09 21.34
CA VAL A 439 20.06 -2.24 22.35
C VAL A 439 20.44 -3.16 23.52
N ALA A 440 21.71 -3.53 23.63
CA ALA A 440 22.29 -4.26 24.76
C ALA A 440 22.85 -3.31 25.81
#